data_AF-A0A2V9V923-F1
#
_entry.id   AF-A0A2V9V923-F1
#
_cell.length_a   1.000
_cell.length_b   1.000
_cell.length_c   1.000
_cell.angle_alpha   90.00
_cell.angle_beta   90.00
_cell.angle_gamma   90.00
#
_symmetry.space_group_name_H-M   'P 1'
#
loop_
_entity.id
_entity.type
_entity.pdbx_description
1 polymer ?
#
loop_
_entity_poly.entity_id
_entity_poly.type
_entity_poly.pdbx_seq_one_letter_code
_entity_poly.pdbx_strand_id
1 'polypeptide(L)'
;MPTLARKLRVIDYFTLGWGTMVGVGWLVVMDDWLGRGGSVGGILGFAIGGALLLPIGYVYGQLVMAMPDAAGEVAYTAKVFPQSVSFATGWMMMLAYFIVCPWEAVAVGKIAGYIFPSLDSH
;
A
#
# COMPACT_ATOMS: atom_id res chain seq x y z
N MET A 1 -9.83 31.35 -3.60
CA MET A 1 -9.61 29.93 -3.26
C MET A 1 -8.21 29.56 -3.72
N PRO A 2 -7.30 29.11 -2.85
CA PRO A 2 -5.97 28.70 -3.28
C PRO A 2 -6.12 27.48 -4.22
N THR A 3 -5.68 27.63 -5.46
CA THR A 3 -5.61 26.53 -6.44
C THR A 3 -4.25 25.86 -6.29
N LEU A 4 -4.24 24.54 -6.07
CA LEU A 4 -3.00 23.77 -5.98
C LEU A 4 -2.23 23.87 -7.31
N ALA A 5 -0.95 24.21 -7.24
CA ALA A 5 -0.10 24.29 -8.42
C ALA A 5 0.21 22.86 -8.91
N ARG A 6 -0.21 22.52 -10.14
CA ARG A 6 0.11 21.24 -10.80
C ARG A 6 1.59 21.21 -11.19
N LYS A 7 2.47 20.93 -10.23
CA LYS A 7 3.93 20.91 -10.39
C LYS A 7 4.56 19.52 -10.32
N LEU A 8 3.80 18.52 -9.88
CA LEU A 8 4.28 17.14 -9.77
C LEU A 8 4.64 16.59 -11.14
N ARG A 9 5.89 16.18 -11.29
CA ARG A 9 6.43 15.50 -12.47
C ARG A 9 6.32 14.00 -12.30
N VAL A 10 6.58 13.26 -13.38
CA VAL A 10 6.56 11.78 -13.37
C VAL A 10 7.46 11.19 -12.29
N ILE A 11 8.64 11.80 -12.08
CA ILE A 11 9.57 11.37 -11.02
C ILE A 11 8.93 11.56 -9.64
N ASP A 12 8.26 12.70 -9.41
CA ASP A 12 7.63 12.96 -8.12
C ASP A 12 6.52 11.92 -7.84
N TYR A 13 5.71 11.60 -8.84
CA TYR A 13 4.71 10.53 -8.74
C TYR A 13 5.33 9.16 -8.50
N PHE A 14 6.44 8.84 -9.17
CA PHE A 14 7.17 7.60 -8.94
C PHE A 14 7.72 7.54 -7.51
N THR A 15 8.36 8.60 -7.02
CA THR A 15 8.91 8.64 -5.66
C THR A 15 7.81 8.54 -4.61
N LEU A 16 6.64 9.14 -4.87
CA LEU A 16 5.48 9.02 -4.00
C LEU A 16 4.97 7.57 -3.96
N GLY A 17 4.80 6.93 -5.11
CA GLY A 17 4.37 5.53 -5.19
C GLY A 17 5.39 4.55 -4.61
N TRP A 18 6.69 4.79 -4.83
CA TRP A 18 7.75 3.97 -4.24
C TRP A 18 7.76 4.09 -2.72
N GLY A 19 7.69 5.33 -2.20
CA GLY A 19 7.71 5.59 -0.76
C GLY A 19 6.51 5.05 -0.01
N THR A 20 5.35 4.92 -0.65
CA THR A 20 4.17 4.30 -0.03
C THR A 20 4.18 2.77 -0.08
N MET A 21 4.95 2.16 -0.99
CA MET A 21 5.02 0.71 -1.15
C MET A 21 6.19 0.09 -0.37
N VAL A 22 7.36 0.72 -0.40
CA VAL A 22 8.58 0.23 0.26
C VAL A 22 8.70 0.91 1.63
N GLY A 23 7.96 0.36 2.60
CA GLY A 23 7.92 0.81 3.98
C GLY A 23 8.49 -0.21 4.96
N VAL A 24 8.44 0.09 6.26
CA VAL A 24 9.05 -0.69 7.35
C VAL A 24 8.60 -2.17 7.38
N GLY A 25 7.38 -2.44 6.90
CA GLY A 25 6.81 -3.78 6.84
C GLY A 25 7.68 -4.82 6.10
N TRP A 26 8.47 -4.42 5.10
CA TRP A 26 9.35 -5.39 4.43
C TRP A 26 10.45 -5.89 5.37
N LEU A 27 11.10 -5.03 6.15
CA LEU A 27 12.19 -5.40 7.05
C LEU A 27 11.71 -6.36 8.14
N VAL A 28 10.51 -6.11 8.67
CA VAL A 28 9.95 -6.87 9.78
C VAL A 28 9.47 -8.26 9.36
N VAL A 29 9.06 -8.42 8.10
CA VAL A 29 8.43 -9.66 7.62
C VAL A 29 9.38 -10.50 6.75
N MET A 30 10.48 -9.92 6.25
CA MET A 30 11.50 -10.64 5.46
C MET A 30 12.02 -11.90 6.16
N ASP A 31 12.26 -11.85 7.46
CA ASP A 31 12.76 -13.00 8.23
C ASP A 31 11.74 -14.15 8.25
N ASP A 32 10.45 -13.85 8.43
CA ASP A 32 9.38 -14.86 8.41
C ASP A 32 9.17 -15.46 7.01
N TRP A 33 9.28 -14.65 5.95
CA TRP A 33 9.17 -15.13 4.56
C TRP A 33 10.33 -16.04 4.17
N LEU A 34 11.56 -15.63 4.50
CA LEU A 34 12.75 -16.43 4.24
C LEU A 34 12.80 -17.68 5.12
N GLY A 35 12.40 -17.59 6.37
CA GLY A 35 12.33 -18.73 7.30
C GLY A 35 11.35 -19.80 6.86
N ARG A 36 10.19 -19.42 6.29
CA ARG A 36 9.17 -20.37 5.83
C ARG A 36 9.37 -20.88 4.41
N GLY A 37 9.74 -19.99 3.48
CA GLY A 37 9.78 -20.29 2.04
C GLY A 37 11.18 -20.40 1.44
N GLY A 38 12.22 -20.06 2.20
CA GLY A 38 13.57 -19.90 1.68
C GLY A 38 13.68 -18.79 0.62
N SER A 39 14.85 -18.66 0.00
CA SER A 39 15.10 -17.67 -1.04
C SER A 39 14.22 -17.88 -2.28
N VAL A 40 14.00 -19.13 -2.69
CA VAL A 40 13.19 -19.47 -3.87
C VAL A 40 11.71 -19.18 -3.63
N GLY A 41 11.18 -19.49 -2.44
CA GLY A 41 9.79 -19.18 -2.09
C GLY A 41 9.53 -17.68 -2.04
N GLY A 42 10.48 -16.89 -1.54
CA GLY A 42 10.42 -15.43 -1.58
C GLY A 42 10.35 -14.87 -3.00
N ILE A 43 11.25 -15.32 -3.89
CA ILE A 43 11.27 -14.88 -5.30
C ILE A 43 9.95 -15.22 -6.01
N LEU A 44 9.45 -16.44 -5.83
CA LEU A 44 8.19 -16.86 -6.44
C LEU A 44 7.00 -16.08 -5.86
N GLY A 45 6.99 -15.83 -4.55
CA GLY A 45 5.96 -15.02 -3.90
C GLY A 45 5.88 -13.61 -4.47
N PHE A 46 7.04 -12.94 -4.62
CA PHE A 46 7.10 -11.61 -5.25
C PHE A 46 6.71 -11.64 -6.73
N ALA A 47 7.16 -12.64 -7.49
CA ALA A 47 6.85 -12.76 -8.90
C ALA A 47 5.35 -12.96 -9.13
N ILE A 48 4.73 -13.87 -8.38
CA ILE A 48 3.28 -14.16 -8.47
C ILE A 48 2.48 -12.96 -7.96
N GLY A 49 2.84 -12.42 -6.79
CA GLY A 49 2.16 -11.23 -6.24
C GLY A 49 2.24 -10.03 -7.17
N GLY A 50 3.42 -9.74 -7.72
CA GLY A 50 3.62 -8.69 -8.72
C GLY A 50 2.78 -8.93 -9.99
N ALA A 51 2.78 -10.16 -10.51
CA ALA A 51 1.98 -10.51 -11.68
C ALA A 51 0.47 -10.32 -11.46
N LEU A 52 -0.04 -10.62 -10.26
CA LEU A 52 -1.44 -10.39 -9.89
C LEU A 52 -1.79 -8.90 -9.76
N LEU A 53 -0.82 -8.06 -9.39
CA LEU A 53 -1.02 -6.61 -9.25
C LEU A 53 -0.95 -5.87 -10.61
N LEU A 54 -0.25 -6.41 -11.62
CA LEU A 54 -0.17 -5.80 -12.96
C LEU A 54 -1.54 -5.48 -13.60
N PRO A 55 -2.51 -6.42 -13.69
CA PRO A 55 -3.81 -6.12 -14.28
C PRO A 55 -4.58 -5.08 -13.44
N ILE A 56 -4.43 -5.09 -12.12
CA ILE A 56 -5.04 -4.10 -11.23
C ILE A 56 -4.47 -2.71 -11.54
N GLY A 57 -3.15 -2.57 -11.61
CA GLY A 57 -2.48 -1.32 -11.97
C GLY A 57 -2.90 -0.80 -13.36
N TYR A 58 -3.07 -1.69 -14.33
CA TYR A 58 -3.56 -1.33 -15.67
C TYR A 58 -4.98 -0.74 -15.63
N VAL A 59 -5.91 -1.40 -14.93
CA VAL A 59 -7.30 -0.91 -14.78
C VAL A 59 -7.33 0.41 -14.04
N TYR A 60 -6.57 0.55 -12.95
CA TYR A 60 -6.44 1.81 -12.22
C TYR A 60 -5.89 2.94 -13.09
N GLY A 61 -4.88 2.65 -13.93
CA GLY A 61 -4.34 3.64 -14.88
C GLY A 61 -5.41 4.16 -15.86
N GLN A 62 -6.25 3.27 -16.37
CA GLN A 62 -7.38 3.65 -17.24
C GLN A 62 -8.43 4.49 -16.49
N LEU A 63 -8.75 4.12 -15.24
CA LEU A 63 -9.70 4.87 -14.41
C LEU A 63 -9.20 6.29 -14.09
N VAL A 64 -7.92 6.44 -13.75
CA VAL A 64 -7.29 7.74 -13.49
C VAL A 64 -7.33 8.63 -14.73
N MET A 65 -7.12 8.07 -15.93
CA MET A 65 -7.24 8.82 -17.19
C MET A 65 -8.69 9.22 -17.48
N ALA A 66 -9.66 8.35 -17.21
CA ALA A 66 -11.08 8.62 -17.44
C ALA A 66 -11.69 9.58 -16.40
N MET A 67 -11.11 9.65 -15.20
CA MET A 67 -11.60 10.44 -14.08
C MET A 67 -10.44 11.21 -13.42
N PRO A 68 -9.96 12.29 -14.06
CA PRO A 68 -8.74 13.00 -13.66
C PRO A 68 -8.92 13.92 -12.43
N ASP A 69 -10.02 13.79 -11.72
CA ASP A 69 -10.18 14.41 -10.40
C ASP A 69 -9.37 13.63 -9.36
N ALA A 70 -9.03 14.28 -8.24
CA ALA A 70 -8.44 13.62 -7.07
C ALA A 70 -9.48 12.74 -6.36
N ALA A 71 -10.02 11.78 -7.10
CA ALA A 71 -11.14 10.94 -6.74
C ALA A 71 -10.60 9.57 -6.31
N GLY A 72 -10.96 9.13 -5.11
CA GLY A 72 -10.56 7.82 -4.59
C GLY A 72 -11.39 6.67 -5.16
N GLU A 73 -11.12 5.47 -4.68
CA GLU A 73 -11.77 4.23 -5.13
C GLU A 73 -13.29 4.23 -4.90
N VAL A 74 -13.73 4.92 -3.86
CA VAL A 74 -15.15 5.18 -3.57
C VAL A 74 -15.82 5.97 -4.70
N ALA A 75 -15.11 6.94 -5.27
CA ALA A 75 -15.63 7.76 -6.37
C ALA A 75 -15.61 7.00 -7.71
N TYR A 76 -14.61 6.15 -7.95
CA TYR A 76 -14.61 5.24 -9.11
C TYR A 76 -15.79 4.27 -9.06
N THR A 77 -16.03 3.65 -7.90
CA THR A 77 -17.13 2.71 -7.72
C THR A 77 -18.50 3.40 -7.74
N ALA A 78 -18.63 4.61 -7.19
CA ALA A 78 -19.87 5.38 -7.23
C ALA A 78 -20.34 5.73 -8.65
N LYS A 79 -19.41 5.88 -9.61
CA LYS A 79 -19.74 6.22 -11.00
C LYS A 79 -20.26 5.03 -11.82
N VAL A 80 -19.89 3.80 -11.45
CA VAL A 80 -20.17 2.60 -12.25
C VAL A 80 -21.15 1.65 -11.55
N PHE A 81 -21.13 1.61 -10.22
CA PHE A 81 -21.89 0.66 -9.42
C PHE A 81 -22.99 1.33 -8.57
N PRO A 82 -23.96 0.54 -8.07
CA PRO A 82 -24.94 1.03 -7.11
C PRO A 82 -24.28 1.58 -5.84
N GLN A 83 -24.97 2.50 -5.16
CA GLN A 83 -24.49 3.17 -3.96
C GLN A 83 -24.06 2.21 -2.84
N SER A 84 -24.70 1.04 -2.71
CA SER A 84 -24.33 0.01 -1.72
C SER A 84 -22.92 -0.53 -1.93
N VAL A 85 -22.48 -0.72 -3.17
CA VAL A 85 -21.14 -1.21 -3.52
C VAL A 85 -20.09 -0.14 -3.24
N SER A 86 -20.38 1.11 -3.59
CA SER A 86 -19.49 2.24 -3.27
C SER A 86 -19.34 2.43 -1.76
N PHE A 87 -20.44 2.30 -1.00
CA PHE A 87 -20.41 2.35 0.46
C PHE A 87 -19.57 1.23 1.06
N ALA A 88 -19.76 -0.01 0.61
CA ALA A 88 -18.94 -1.14 1.04
C ALA A 88 -17.45 -0.93 0.71
N THR A 89 -17.14 -0.42 -0.49
CA THR A 89 -15.76 -0.09 -0.90
C THR A 89 -15.14 0.94 0.03
N GLY A 90 -15.91 1.98 0.41
CA GLY A 90 -15.45 3.00 1.37
C GLY A 90 -15.16 2.42 2.76
N TRP A 91 -16.00 1.51 3.25
CA TRP A 91 -15.74 0.82 4.51
C TRP A 91 -14.50 -0.07 4.45
N MET A 92 -14.34 -0.85 3.38
CA MET A 92 -13.16 -1.70 3.20
C MET A 92 -11.87 -0.87 3.14
N MET A 93 -11.89 0.24 2.41
CA MET A 93 -10.78 1.18 2.33
C MET A 93 -10.45 1.78 3.71
N MET A 94 -11.47 2.23 4.46
CA MET A 94 -11.26 2.78 5.79
C MET A 94 -10.65 1.76 6.74
N LEU A 95 -11.16 0.52 6.76
CA LEU A 95 -10.62 -0.56 7.60
C LEU A 95 -9.19 -0.91 7.22
N ALA A 96 -8.89 -0.97 5.92
CA ALA A 96 -7.53 -1.21 5.43
C ALA A 96 -6.55 -0.15 5.98
N TYR A 97 -6.88 1.14 5.84
CA TYR A 97 -6.03 2.21 6.38
C TYR A 97 -5.99 2.26 7.90
N PHE A 98 -7.09 1.90 8.58
CA PHE A 98 -7.14 1.89 10.04
C PHE A 98 -6.17 0.87 10.64
N ILE A 99 -6.03 -0.30 10.02
CA ILE A 99 -5.13 -1.37 10.48
C ILE A 99 -3.65 -1.00 10.26
N VAL A 100 -3.34 -0.15 9.29
CA VAL A 100 -1.96 0.27 8.99
C VAL A 100 -1.32 1.01 10.16
N CYS A 101 -2.07 1.89 10.84
CA CYS A 101 -1.49 2.68 11.94
C CYS A 101 -0.97 1.81 13.12
N PRO A 102 -1.76 0.87 13.68
CA PRO A 102 -1.25 -0.07 14.68
C PRO A 102 -0.10 -0.94 14.15
N TRP A 103 -0.16 -1.37 12.89
CA TRP A 103 0.89 -2.18 12.28
C TRP A 103 2.24 -1.46 12.26
N GLU A 104 2.26 -0.19 11.82
CA GLU A 104 3.49 0.62 11.80
C GLU A 104 4.03 0.83 13.22
N ALA A 105 3.18 0.99 14.24
CA ALA A 105 3.62 1.09 15.63
C ALA A 105 4.33 -0.19 16.12
N VAL A 106 3.79 -1.38 15.80
CA VAL A 106 4.42 -2.67 16.11
C VAL A 106 5.74 -2.84 15.36
N ALA A 107 5.77 -2.44 14.08
CA ALA A 107 6.97 -2.52 13.25
C ALA A 107 8.11 -1.65 13.80
N VAL A 108 7.80 -0.40 14.18
CA VAL A 108 8.76 0.51 14.83
C VAL A 108 9.24 -0.06 16.16
N GLY A 109 8.34 -0.64 16.96
CA GLY A 109 8.71 -1.30 18.22
C GLY A 109 9.71 -2.44 18.03
N LYS A 110 9.49 -3.32 17.05
CA LYS A 110 10.43 -4.40 16.71
C LYS A 110 11.80 -3.89 16.27
N ILE A 111 11.82 -2.84 15.45
CA ILE A 111 13.10 -2.23 15.02
C ILE A 111 13.83 -1.60 16.20
N ALA A 112 13.12 -0.94 17.11
CA ALA A 112 13.72 -0.42 18.32
C ALA A 112 14.34 -1.53 19.17
N GLY A 113 13.70 -2.70 19.26
CA GLY A 113 14.26 -3.90 19.90
C GLY A 113 15.55 -4.39 19.23
N TYR A 114 15.59 -4.43 17.88
CA TYR A 114 16.81 -4.79 17.15
C TYR A 114 17.98 -3.80 17.37
N ILE A 115 17.70 -2.50 17.55
CA ILE A 115 18.73 -1.46 17.75
C ILE A 115 19.16 -1.36 19.21
N PHE A 116 18.21 -1.47 20.13
CA PHE A 116 18.43 -1.38 21.57
C PHE A 116 17.95 -2.67 22.25
N PRO A 117 18.79 -3.73 22.29
CA PRO A 117 18.43 -5.03 22.87
C PRO A 117 18.03 -4.94 24.35
N SER A 118 18.39 -3.87 25.05
CA SER A 118 17.95 -3.59 26.43
C SER A 118 16.46 -3.29 26.57
N LEU A 119 15.79 -2.92 25.46
CA LEU A 119 14.33 -2.75 25.41
C LEU A 119 13.60 -4.07 25.13
N ASP A 120 14.33 -5.08 24.66
CA ASP A 120 13.83 -6.42 24.37
C ASP A 120 13.82 -7.25 25.66
N SER A 121 13.00 -6.82 26.62
CA SER A 121 12.71 -7.63 27.80
C SER A 121 11.61 -8.65 27.45
N HIS A 122 12.04 -9.78 26.87
CA HIS A 122 11.29 -10.98 26.46
C HIS A 122 11.00 -11.14 24.97
#